data_AF-A0A0G1G9N8-F1
#
_entry.id   AF-A0A0G1G9N8-F1
#
_cell.length_a   1.000
_cell.length_b   1.000
_cell.length_c   1.000
_cell.angle_alpha   90.00
_cell.angle_beta   90.00
_cell.angle_gamma   90.00
#
_symmetry.space_group_name_H-M   'P 1'
#
loop_
_entity.id
_entity.type
_entity.pdbx_description
1 polymer ?
#
loop_
_entity_poly.entity_id
_entity_poly.type
_entity_poly.pdbx_seq_one_letter_code
_entity_poly.pdbx_strand_id
1 'polypeptide(L)' 'MNEKSCPKCKGQMEKGFIGDKETMSRESRQNWGTGINALGSGLDNPYPVTTFRCKDCGYLESYAY' A
#
# COMPACT_ATOMS: atom_id res chain seq x y z
N MET A 1 3.28 3.51 19.86
CA MET A 1 3.43 3.05 18.47
C MET A 1 4.53 3.90 17.85
N ASN A 2 5.59 3.31 17.28
CA ASN A 2 6.65 4.10 16.66
C ASN A 2 6.11 4.76 15.40
N GLU A 3 5.78 6.04 15.49
CA GLU A 3 5.45 6.87 14.35
C GLU A 3 6.70 7.02 13.50
N LYS A 4 6.69 6.48 12.28
CA LYS A 4 7.84 6.58 11.38
C LYS A 4 8.05 8.06 11.02
N SER A 5 9.31 8.49 11.03
CA SER A 5 9.71 9.80 10.53
C SER A 5 9.93 9.73 9.02
N CYS A 6 9.39 10.69 8.28
CA CYS A 6 9.52 10.79 6.84
C CYS A 6 10.99 10.94 6.45
N PRO A 7 11.54 10.07 5.57
CA PRO A 7 12.94 10.16 5.18
C PRO A 7 13.25 11.42 4.36
N LYS A 8 12.23 12.08 3.78
CA LYS A 8 12.38 13.25 2.90
C LYS A 8 12.35 14.59 3.65
N CYS A 9 11.43 14.78 4.60
CA CYS A 9 11.26 16.06 5.31
C CYS A 9 11.30 15.92 6.85
N LYS A 10 11.52 14.71 7.37
CA LYS A 10 11.48 14.37 8.81
C LYS A 10 10.12 14.51 9.50
N GLY A 11 9.07 14.88 8.75
CA GLY A 11 7.69 14.94 9.20
C GLY A 11 7.10 13.61 9.68
N GLN A 12 5.95 13.67 10.34
CA GLN A 12 5.25 12.50 10.88
C GLN A 12 4.57 11.70 9.75
N MET A 13 4.63 10.37 9.82
CA MET A 13 3.95 9.49 8.88
C MET A 13 2.72 8.81 9.52
N GLU A 14 1.64 8.72 8.76
CA GLU A 14 0.42 8.02 9.13
C GLU A 14 0.24 6.73 8.31
N LYS A 15 -0.22 5.66 8.97
CA LYS A 15 -0.50 4.37 8.32
C LYS A 15 -1.84 4.42 7.59
N GLY A 16 -1.88 3.88 6.39
CA GLY A 16 -3.07 3.71 5.57
C GLY A 16 -2.87 2.62 4.51
N PHE A 17 -3.64 2.71 3.43
CA PHE A 17 -3.52 1.88 2.24
C PHE A 17 -3.96 2.69 1.03
N ILE A 18 -3.47 2.32 -0.15
CA ILE A 18 -3.99 2.83 -1.41
C ILE A 18 -5.19 1.94 -1.77
N GLY A 19 -6.35 2.56 -1.97
CA GLY A 19 -7.55 1.90 -2.46
C GLY A 19 -7.43 1.66 -3.96
N ASP A 20 -7.87 0.49 -4.39
CA ASP A 20 -8.12 0.22 -5.80
C ASP A 20 -9.62 0.08 -6.04
N LYS A 21 -10.07 0.53 -7.21
CA LYS A 21 -11.46 0.37 -7.63
C LYS A 21 -11.62 -0.95 -8.34
N GLU A 22 -12.08 -1.95 -7.61
CA GLU A 22 -12.61 -3.14 -8.26
C GLU A 22 -13.89 -2.83 -9.03
N THR A 23 -14.17 -3.66 -10.04
CA THR A 23 -15.24 -3.56 -11.06
C THR A 23 -16.66 -3.34 -10.50
N MET A 24 -16.85 -3.39 -9.17
CA MET A 24 -18.13 -3.28 -8.47
C MET A 24 -18.15 -2.22 -7.35
N SER A 25 -17.38 -1.13 -7.46
CA SER A 25 -17.44 0.02 -6.53
C SER A 25 -16.98 -0.25 -5.09
N ARG A 26 -16.34 -1.41 -4.84
CA ARG A 26 -15.72 -1.70 -3.56
C ARG A 26 -14.27 -1.23 -3.61
N GLU A 27 -13.94 -0.27 -2.75
CA GLU A 27 -12.55 0.08 -2.46
C GLU A 27 -11.92 -1.11 -1.73
N SER A 28 -10.97 -1.78 -2.39
CA SER A 28 -10.19 -2.86 -1.77
C SER A 28 -8.76 -2.39 -1.51
N ARG A 29 -8.12 -2.97 -0.50
CA ARG A 29 -6.69 -2.74 -0.27
C ARG A 29 -5.91 -3.36 -1.41
N GLN A 30 -4.92 -2.65 -1.93
CA GLN A 30 -4.00 -3.25 -2.89
C GLN A 30 -3.18 -4.39 -2.27
N ASN A 31 -2.99 -5.45 -3.07
CA ASN A 31 -2.08 -6.54 -2.78
C ASN A 31 -0.87 -6.45 -3.72
N TRP A 32 0.30 -6.78 -3.21
CA TRP A 32 1.51 -7.02 -3.99
C TRP A 32 1.59 -8.52 -4.31
N GLY A 33 2.09 -8.87 -5.49
CA GLY A 33 2.35 -10.25 -5.87
C GLY A 33 3.57 -10.35 -6.77
N THR A 34 4.10 -11.55 -6.91
CA THR A 34 5.27 -11.82 -7.76
C THR A 34 4.94 -11.88 -9.25
N GLY A 35 3.66 -11.90 -9.60
CA GLY A 35 3.16 -11.97 -10.97
C GLY A 35 1.63 -12.16 -11.00
N ILE A 36 1.09 -12.30 -12.21
CA ILE A 36 -0.30 -12.72 -12.43
C ILE A 36 -0.30 -14.25 -12.48
N ASN A 37 -1.25 -14.87 -11.79
CA ASN A 37 -1.38 -16.32 -11.76
C ASN A 37 -1.65 -16.91 -13.15
N ALA A 38 -1.41 -18.21 -13.31
CA ALA A 38 -1.58 -18.90 -14.59
C ALA A 38 -3.02 -18.84 -15.17
N LEU A 39 -4.02 -18.54 -14.34
CA LEU A 39 -5.42 -18.39 -14.72
C LEU A 39 -5.78 -16.95 -15.15
N GLY A 40 -4.86 -15.99 -15.03
CA GLY A 40 -5.07 -14.59 -15.38
C GLY A 40 -6.02 -13.83 -14.46
N SER A 41 -6.47 -14.45 -13.35
CA SER A 41 -7.57 -13.97 -12.52
C SER A 41 -7.13 -13.48 -11.14
N GLY A 42 -5.83 -13.45 -10.86
CA GLY A 42 -5.30 -13.07 -9.55
C GLY A 42 -3.77 -12.96 -9.53
N LEU A 43 -3.24 -12.68 -8.35
CA LEU A 43 -1.80 -12.54 -8.11
C LEU A 43 -1.20 -13.83 -7.53
N ASP A 44 0.04 -14.12 -7.93
CA ASP A 44 0.84 -15.15 -7.27
C ASP A 44 1.49 -14.60 -5.99
N ASN A 45 1.45 -15.40 -4.92
CA ASN A 45 1.95 -15.04 -3.59
C ASN A 45 1.48 -13.65 -3.12
N PRO A 46 0.15 -13.41 -3.02
CA PRO A 46 -0.38 -12.10 -2.70
C PRO A 46 -0.10 -11.70 -1.23
N TYR A 47 0.44 -10.51 -1.02
CA TYR A 47 0.63 -9.88 0.28
C TYR A 47 -0.11 -8.54 0.36
N PRO A 48 -0.84 -8.24 1.45
CA PRO A 48 -1.50 -6.96 1.60
C PRO A 48 -0.49 -5.82 1.71
N VAL A 49 -0.66 -4.78 0.90
CA VAL A 49 0.20 -3.60 0.96
C VAL A 49 -0.27 -2.66 2.08
N THR A 50 0.65 -2.33 2.98
CA THR A 50 0.48 -1.22 3.93
C THR A 50 1.26 -0.03 3.42
N THR A 51 0.63 1.14 3.36
CA THR A 51 1.28 2.39 2.95
C THR A 51 1.35 3.35 4.13
N PHE A 52 2.46 4.05 4.26
CA PHE A 52 2.62 5.17 5.17
C PHE A 52 2.70 6.46 4.36
N ARG A 53 1.87 7.46 4.71
CA ARG A 53 1.89 8.78 4.08
C ARG A 53 2.47 9.81 5.03
N CYS A 54 3.42 10.60 4.56
CA CYS A 54 3.86 11.78 5.31
C CYS A 54 2.75 12.84 5.30
N LYS A 55 2.34 13.31 6.48
CA LYS A 55 1.29 14.32 6.63
C LYS A 55 1.72 15.71 6.11
N ASP A 56 3.03 15.96 6.03
CA ASP A 56 3.58 17.27 5.69
C ASP A 56 3.93 17.40 4.20
N CYS A 57 4.65 16.43 3.63
CA CYS A 57 5.13 16.49 2.24
C CYS A 57 4.48 15.49 1.29
N GLY A 58 3.61 14.61 1.79
CA GLY A 58 2.91 13.62 0.97
C GLY A 58 3.73 12.43 0.49
N TYR A 59 5.01 12.31 0.88
CA TYR A 59 5.84 11.13 0.57
C TYR A 59 5.15 9.84 1.02
N LEU A 60 5.11 8.85 0.14
CA LEU A 60 4.55 7.52 0.40
C LEU A 60 5.65 6.49 0.53
N GLU A 61 5.48 5.59 1.50
CA GLU A 61 6.32 4.41 1.69
C GLU A 61 5.43 3.18 1.86
N SER A 62 5.59 2.19 1.00
CA SER A 62 4.73 0.99 0.96
C SER A 62 5.51 -0.27 1.31
N TYR A 63 4.88 -1.15 2.07
CA TYR A 63 5.44 -2.43 2.51
C TYR A 63 4.45 -3.56 2.23
N ALA A 64 4.97 -4.67 1.71
CA ALA A 64 4.26 -5.93 1.53
C ALA A 64 5.03 -7.00 2.29
N TYR A 65 4.57 -7.30 3.51
CA TYR A 65 5.15 -8.31 4.42
C TYR A 65 4.16 -9.43 4.67
#